data_AF-W7IXS3-F1
#
_entry.id   AF-W7IXS3-F1
#
_cell.length_a   1.000
_cell.length_b   1.000
_cell.length_c   1.000
_cell.angle_alpha   90.00
_cell.angle_beta   90.00
_cell.angle_gamma   90.00
#
_symmetry.space_group_name_H-M   'P 1'
#
loop_
_entity.id
_entity.type
_entity.pdbx_description
1 polymer ?
#
loop_
_entity_poly.entity_id
_entity_poly.type
_entity_poly.pdbx_seq_one_letter_code
_entity_poly.pdbx_strand_id
1 'polypeptide(L)'
;MPFQVAVCGPRHCTPQDEQHAREVGRLLAQAGATVICGGGVGVMAAVAAGAHAEGGLVIGVRPGDTAADADPHLSAVIVTNLGEARNAVIVWSADAVIAIGGSWGTLSEIALAKRRGTIPVITLGGWTITDHHGNPLADDAIPASTPQDAVTHALNHRS
;
A
#
# COMPACT_ATOMS: atom_id res chain seq x y z
N MET A 1 -0.56 -16.14 -11.84
CA MET A 1 -1.11 -14.77 -11.65
C MET A 1 0.02 -13.88 -11.16
N PRO A 2 0.09 -12.59 -11.57
CA PRO A 2 1.11 -11.69 -11.03
C PRO A 2 0.90 -11.50 -9.53
N PHE A 3 1.99 -11.40 -8.78
CA PHE A 3 1.96 -11.12 -7.35
C PHE A 3 1.46 -9.69 -7.12
N GLN A 4 0.50 -9.52 -6.22
CA GLN A 4 -0.18 -8.26 -5.97
C GLN A 4 0.27 -7.64 -4.65
N VAL A 5 0.68 -6.37 -4.66
CA VAL A 5 1.10 -5.66 -3.45
C VAL A 5 0.19 -4.48 -3.22
N ALA A 6 -0.51 -4.47 -2.08
CA ALA A 6 -1.24 -3.31 -1.63
C ALA A 6 -0.27 -2.26 -1.10
N VAL A 7 -0.35 -1.04 -1.61
CA VAL A 7 0.42 0.10 -1.09
C VAL A 7 -0.54 1.15 -0.55
N CYS A 8 -0.42 1.44 0.74
CA CYS A 8 -1.26 2.39 1.45
C CYS A 8 -0.46 3.50 2.12
N GLY A 9 -1.09 4.65 2.34
CA GLY A 9 -0.47 5.80 2.98
C GLY A 9 -1.36 7.05 2.97
N PRO A 10 -0.93 8.13 3.62
CA PRO A 10 -1.71 9.35 3.77
C PRO A 10 -1.97 10.07 2.43
N ARG A 11 -3.12 10.76 2.35
CA ARG A 11 -3.41 11.76 1.30
C ARG A 11 -2.52 13.00 1.43
N HIS A 12 -2.31 13.46 2.66
CA HIS A 12 -1.38 14.53 3.00
C HIS A 12 -0.10 13.90 3.51
N CYS A 13 0.85 13.69 2.61
CA CYS A 13 2.09 12.99 2.91
C CYS A 13 3.27 13.97 2.97
N THR A 14 4.33 13.59 3.66
CA THR A 14 5.58 14.35 3.67
C THR A 14 6.31 14.19 2.32
N PRO A 15 7.27 15.08 1.99
CA PRO A 15 8.13 14.87 0.82
C PRO A 15 8.89 13.54 0.87
N GLN A 16 9.25 13.08 2.07
CA GLN A 16 9.92 11.79 2.25
C GLN A 16 8.98 10.62 1.95
N ASP A 17 7.74 10.66 2.43
CA ASP A 17 6.73 9.64 2.10
C ASP A 17 6.48 9.56 0.59
N GLU A 18 6.41 10.71 -0.09
CA GLU A 18 6.23 10.77 -1.55
C GLU A 18 7.41 10.14 -2.29
N GLN A 19 8.65 10.47 -1.89
CA GLN A 19 9.86 9.87 -2.46
C GLN A 19 9.91 8.36 -2.22
N HIS A 20 9.62 7.92 -1.00
CA HIS A 20 9.56 6.52 -0.65
C HIS A 20 8.50 5.78 -1.47
N ALA A 21 7.29 6.34 -1.58
CA ALA A 21 6.20 5.73 -2.33
C ALA A 21 6.53 5.61 -3.83
N ARG A 22 7.11 6.65 -4.43
CA ARG A 22 7.55 6.61 -5.83
C ARG A 22 8.60 5.52 -6.06
N GLU A 23 9.59 5.42 -5.18
CA GLU A 23 10.63 4.40 -5.30
C GLU A 23 10.08 2.98 -5.06
N VAL A 24 9.19 2.80 -4.09
CA VAL A 24 8.48 1.52 -3.86
C VAL A 24 7.72 1.10 -5.12
N GLY A 25 6.98 2.02 -5.74
CA GLY A 25 6.24 1.75 -6.98
C GLY A 25 7.16 1.29 -8.12
N ARG A 26 8.27 2.01 -8.31
CA ARG A 26 9.31 1.69 -9.30
C ARG A 26 9.85 0.27 -9.11
N LEU A 27 10.26 -0.05 -7.87
CA LEU A 27 10.84 -1.35 -7.52
C LEU A 27 9.83 -2.50 -7.66
N LEU A 28 8.58 -2.29 -7.26
CA LEU A 28 7.52 -3.31 -7.41
C LEU A 28 7.24 -3.61 -8.89
N ALA A 29 7.17 -2.58 -9.73
CA ALA A 29 6.99 -2.75 -11.16
C ALA A 29 8.16 -3.49 -11.82
N GLN A 30 9.40 -3.14 -11.47
CA GLN A 30 10.60 -3.85 -11.94
C GLN A 30 10.61 -5.33 -11.52
N ALA A 31 10.03 -5.66 -10.37
CA ALA A 31 9.86 -7.03 -9.91
C ALA A 31 8.65 -7.76 -10.52
N GLY A 32 7.94 -7.14 -11.48
CA GLY A 32 6.75 -7.68 -12.12
C GLY A 32 5.54 -7.80 -11.20
N ALA A 33 5.52 -7.09 -10.07
CA ALA A 33 4.38 -7.05 -9.17
C ALA A 33 3.30 -6.09 -9.70
N THR A 34 2.04 -6.42 -9.44
CA THR A 34 0.91 -5.48 -9.63
C THR A 34 0.74 -4.66 -8.36
N VAL A 35 0.62 -3.35 -8.49
CA VAL A 35 0.30 -2.45 -7.37
C VAL A 35 -1.21 -2.31 -7.24
N ILE A 36 -1.74 -2.47 -6.02
CA ILE A 36 -3.13 -2.13 -5.68
C ILE A 36 -3.09 -0.99 -4.66
N CYS A 37 -3.84 0.09 -4.91
CA CYS A 37 -3.91 1.21 -3.97
C CYS A 37 -5.30 1.86 -3.98
N GLY A 38 -5.54 2.88 -3.16
CA GLY A 38 -6.81 3.62 -3.16
C GLY A 38 -6.97 4.60 -4.33
N GLY A 39 -5.96 4.75 -5.19
CA GLY A 39 -6.03 5.50 -6.45
C GLY A 39 -6.29 7.00 -6.31
N GLY A 40 -5.94 7.60 -5.17
CA GLY A 40 -6.07 9.03 -4.89
C GLY A 40 -4.72 9.74 -4.83
N VAL A 41 -4.71 10.93 -4.21
CA VAL A 41 -3.52 11.78 -4.04
C VAL A 41 -2.55 11.26 -2.96
N GLY A 42 -1.40 11.92 -2.81
CA GLY A 42 -0.41 11.63 -1.78
C GLY A 42 0.39 10.37 -2.09
N VAL A 43 0.58 9.51 -1.10
CA VAL A 43 1.33 8.24 -1.26
C VAL A 43 0.79 7.40 -2.44
N MET A 44 -0.52 7.33 -2.60
CA MET A 44 -1.16 6.52 -3.64
C MET A 44 -0.86 7.02 -5.06
N ALA A 45 -0.80 8.34 -5.26
CA ALA A 45 -0.41 8.94 -6.54
C ALA A 45 1.08 8.72 -6.81
N ALA A 46 1.92 8.88 -5.78
CA ALA A 46 3.36 8.71 -5.91
C ALA A 46 3.76 7.27 -6.27
N VAL A 47 3.16 6.26 -5.61
CA VAL A 47 3.41 4.85 -5.94
C VAL A 47 2.87 4.51 -7.32
N ALA A 48 1.71 5.04 -7.72
CA ALA A 48 1.16 4.84 -9.05
C ALA A 48 2.09 5.40 -10.14
N ALA A 49 2.58 6.63 -9.96
CA ALA A 49 3.53 7.25 -10.86
C ALA A 49 4.85 6.47 -10.96
N GLY A 50 5.39 6.00 -9.83
CA GLY A 50 6.62 5.20 -9.79
C GLY A 50 6.48 3.87 -10.53
N ALA A 51 5.38 3.15 -10.30
CA ALA A 51 5.12 1.88 -10.99
C ALA A 51 4.84 2.08 -12.49
N HIS A 52 4.06 3.11 -12.84
CA HIS A 52 3.74 3.44 -14.23
C HIS A 52 4.98 3.79 -15.04
N ALA A 53 5.95 4.51 -14.47
CA ALA A 53 7.19 4.89 -15.14
C ALA A 53 8.03 3.67 -15.61
N GLU A 54 7.84 2.52 -14.97
CA GLU A 54 8.50 1.25 -15.32
C GLU A 54 7.57 0.32 -16.12
N GLY A 55 6.41 0.80 -16.58
CA GLY A 55 5.41 0.00 -17.29
C GLY A 55 4.65 -0.99 -16.42
N GLY A 56 4.67 -0.80 -15.10
CA GLY A 56 3.95 -1.65 -14.14
C GLY A 56 2.44 -1.48 -14.17
N LEU A 57 1.71 -2.52 -13.75
CA LEU A 57 0.26 -2.49 -13.62
C LEU A 57 -0.14 -1.90 -12.25
N VAL A 58 -1.00 -0.87 -12.28
CA VAL A 58 -1.51 -0.21 -11.07
C VAL A 58 -3.04 -0.19 -11.06
N ILE A 59 -3.66 -0.74 -10.02
CA ILE A 59 -5.11 -0.81 -9.85
C ILE A 59 -5.52 0.13 -8.71
N GLY A 60 -6.37 1.11 -9.02
CA GLY A 60 -6.91 2.05 -8.04
C GLY A 60 -8.31 1.67 -7.59
N VAL A 61 -8.49 1.38 -6.30
CA VAL A 61 -9.79 1.05 -5.68
C VAL A 61 -10.36 2.29 -4.98
N ARG A 62 -11.36 2.90 -5.61
CA ARG A 62 -11.91 4.20 -5.21
C ARG A 62 -13.06 4.05 -4.20
N PRO A 63 -13.15 4.92 -3.19
CA PRO A 63 -14.21 4.87 -2.17
C PRO A 63 -15.57 5.41 -2.63
N GLY A 64 -15.58 6.33 -3.61
CA GLY A 64 -16.79 6.98 -4.13
C GLY A 64 -17.45 6.21 -5.27
N ASP A 65 -18.35 6.89 -5.97
CA ASP A 65 -19.19 6.40 -7.07
C ASP A 65 -18.70 6.84 -8.46
N THR A 66 -17.53 7.48 -8.54
CA THR A 66 -16.95 8.00 -9.78
C THR A 66 -15.44 7.79 -9.89
N ALA A 67 -14.97 7.74 -11.14
CA ALA A 67 -13.55 7.72 -11.52
C ALA A 67 -13.02 9.10 -11.94
N ALA A 68 -13.83 10.17 -11.90
CA ALA A 68 -13.48 11.48 -12.45
C ALA A 68 -12.15 12.06 -11.93
N ASP A 69 -11.82 11.80 -10.66
CA ASP A 69 -10.57 12.27 -10.02
C ASP A 69 -9.59 11.11 -9.73
N ALA A 70 -9.63 10.06 -10.55
CA ALA A 70 -8.66 8.98 -10.48
C ALA A 70 -7.29 9.47 -10.93
N ASP A 71 -6.22 8.99 -10.28
CA ASP A 71 -4.86 9.30 -10.69
C ASP A 71 -4.61 8.82 -12.14
N PRO A 72 -4.03 9.65 -13.02
CA PRO A 72 -3.85 9.32 -14.44
C PRO A 72 -2.85 8.19 -14.70
N HIS A 73 -2.01 7.83 -13.71
CA HIS A 73 -1.04 6.73 -13.83
C HIS A 73 -1.67 5.36 -13.54
N LEU A 74 -2.93 5.30 -13.11
CA LEU A 74 -3.64 4.05 -12.88
C LEU A 74 -3.92 3.33 -14.20
N SER A 75 -3.64 2.03 -14.24
CA SER A 75 -3.93 1.17 -15.38
C SER A 75 -5.40 0.73 -15.39
N ALA A 76 -6.01 0.62 -14.21
CA ALA A 76 -7.43 0.30 -14.04
C ALA A 76 -7.99 0.97 -12.78
N VAL A 77 -9.28 1.29 -12.82
CA VAL A 77 -10.01 1.91 -11.71
C VAL A 77 -11.20 1.03 -11.35
N ILE A 78 -11.31 0.71 -10.06
CA ILE A 78 -12.46 0.03 -9.47
C ILE A 78 -13.21 1.04 -8.62
N VAL A 79 -14.40 1.44 -9.05
CA VAL A 79 -15.30 2.32 -8.31
C VAL A 79 -16.20 1.45 -7.43
N THR A 80 -16.21 1.69 -6.11
CA THR A 80 -16.88 0.78 -5.17
C THR A 80 -18.13 1.38 -4.51
N ASN A 81 -18.19 2.70 -4.33
CA ASN A 81 -19.18 3.38 -3.49
C ASN A 81 -19.30 2.81 -2.06
N LEU A 82 -18.19 2.26 -1.53
CA LEU A 82 -18.13 1.63 -0.21
C LEU A 82 -17.58 2.56 0.88
N GLY A 83 -17.24 3.81 0.56
CA GLY A 83 -16.49 4.67 1.49
C GLY A 83 -15.19 4.00 1.91
N GLU A 84 -14.84 4.04 3.19
CA GLU A 84 -13.62 3.38 3.71
C GLU A 84 -13.72 1.86 3.80
N ALA A 85 -14.90 1.25 3.63
CA ALA A 85 -15.01 -0.22 3.61
C ALA A 85 -14.25 -0.84 2.41
N ARG A 86 -13.95 -0.04 1.37
CA ARG A 86 -13.06 -0.42 0.25
C ARG A 86 -11.65 -0.84 0.69
N ASN A 87 -11.21 -0.44 1.89
CA ASN A 87 -9.90 -0.82 2.45
C ASN A 87 -9.80 -2.35 2.57
N ALA A 88 -10.92 -3.01 2.88
CA ALA A 88 -10.98 -4.47 2.89
C ALA A 88 -10.74 -5.05 1.48
N VAL A 89 -11.33 -4.47 0.43
CA VAL A 89 -11.12 -4.95 -0.95
C VAL A 89 -9.63 -4.90 -1.32
N ILE A 90 -8.95 -3.80 -1.02
CA ILE A 90 -7.51 -3.64 -1.29
C ILE A 90 -6.70 -4.69 -0.55
N VAL A 91 -6.92 -4.81 0.77
CA VAL A 91 -6.15 -5.72 1.63
C VAL A 91 -6.40 -7.18 1.28
N TRP A 92 -7.64 -7.57 1.01
CA TRP A 92 -8.01 -8.96 0.69
C TRP A 92 -7.60 -9.37 -0.74
N SER A 93 -7.31 -8.41 -1.61
CA SER A 93 -6.86 -8.66 -2.99
C SER A 93 -5.33 -8.73 -3.12
N ALA A 94 -4.58 -8.42 -2.06
CA ALA A 94 -3.12 -8.39 -2.10
C ALA A 94 -2.46 -9.67 -1.56
N ASP A 95 -1.24 -9.94 -1.99
CA ASP A 95 -0.36 -10.98 -1.46
C ASP A 95 0.61 -10.42 -0.40
N ALA A 96 0.78 -9.09 -0.35
CA ALA A 96 1.53 -8.35 0.66
C ALA A 96 0.99 -6.92 0.82
N VAL A 97 1.22 -6.29 1.98
CA VAL A 97 0.88 -4.88 2.23
C VAL A 97 2.12 -4.08 2.60
N ILE A 98 2.33 -2.94 1.94
CA ILE A 98 3.33 -1.93 2.32
C ILE A 98 2.60 -0.65 2.73
N ALA A 99 2.69 -0.29 4.00
CA ALA A 99 2.17 0.94 4.56
C ALA A 99 3.27 2.00 4.66
N ILE A 100 3.11 3.12 3.96
CA ILE A 100 4.07 4.22 3.92
C ILE A 100 3.50 5.41 4.69
N GLY A 101 4.27 5.94 5.63
CA GLY A 101 3.83 7.03 6.51
C GLY A 101 2.66 6.63 7.42
N GLY A 102 1.96 7.63 7.98
CA GLY A 102 0.91 7.41 8.98
C GLY A 102 -0.37 8.21 8.74
N SER A 103 -1.50 7.52 8.64
CA SER A 103 -2.86 8.10 8.75
C SER A 103 -3.83 7.10 9.36
N TRP A 104 -5.01 7.56 9.79
CA TRP A 104 -6.08 6.67 10.28
C TRP A 104 -6.55 5.67 9.23
N GLY A 105 -6.67 6.08 7.97
CA GLY A 105 -7.00 5.18 6.86
C GLY A 105 -5.93 4.09 6.70
N THR A 106 -4.66 4.49 6.70
CA THR A 106 -3.51 3.57 6.64
C THR A 106 -3.51 2.60 7.81
N LEU A 107 -3.78 3.07 9.03
CA LEU A 107 -3.87 2.22 10.22
C LEU A 107 -5.01 1.19 10.10
N SER A 108 -6.14 1.58 9.51
CA SER A 108 -7.25 0.64 9.27
C SER A 108 -6.87 -0.47 8.29
N GLU A 109 -6.09 -0.16 7.24
CA GLU A 109 -5.60 -1.14 6.27
C GLU A 109 -4.56 -2.07 6.92
N ILE A 110 -3.67 -1.55 7.77
CA ILE A 110 -2.75 -2.36 8.58
C ILE A 110 -3.55 -3.33 9.47
N ALA A 111 -4.54 -2.83 10.21
CA ALA A 111 -5.36 -3.66 11.10
C ALA A 111 -6.11 -4.77 10.36
N LEU A 112 -6.70 -4.46 9.20
CA LEU A 112 -7.36 -5.44 8.33
C LEU A 112 -6.37 -6.50 7.83
N ALA A 113 -5.16 -6.09 7.44
CA ALA A 113 -4.14 -6.99 6.92
C ALA A 113 -3.61 -7.94 8.01
N LYS A 114 -3.38 -7.41 9.22
CA LYS A 114 -3.03 -8.22 10.39
C LYS A 114 -4.15 -9.18 10.77
N ARG A 115 -5.41 -8.76 10.68
CA ARG A 115 -6.57 -9.64 10.91
C ARG A 115 -6.69 -10.75 9.88
N ARG A 116 -6.28 -10.51 8.62
CA ARG A 116 -6.20 -11.55 7.58
C ARG A 116 -5.15 -12.61 7.91
N GLY A 117 -4.01 -12.23 8.49
CA GLY A 117 -3.04 -13.14 9.11
C GLY A 117 -2.19 -14.01 8.17
N THR A 118 -2.50 -14.06 6.87
CA THR A 118 -1.80 -14.93 5.91
C THR A 118 -0.82 -14.19 5.01
N ILE A 119 -0.67 -12.88 5.15
CA ILE A 119 0.18 -12.05 4.28
C ILE A 119 1.11 -11.16 5.11
N PRO A 120 2.32 -10.85 4.60
CA PRO A 120 3.20 -9.89 5.24
C PRO A 120 2.62 -8.48 5.21
N VAL A 121 2.86 -7.75 6.31
CA VAL A 121 2.51 -6.34 6.45
C VAL A 121 3.78 -5.60 6.81
N ILE A 122 4.17 -4.64 5.98
CA ILE A 122 5.41 -3.88 6.11
C ILE A 122 5.07 -2.43 6.41
N THR A 123 5.78 -1.79 7.35
CA THR A 123 5.67 -0.34 7.61
C THR A 123 6.96 0.38 7.22
N LEU A 124 6.84 1.48 6.47
CA LEU A 124 7.96 2.31 6.03
C LEU A 124 7.73 3.77 6.44
N GLY A 125 8.51 4.25 7.42
CA GLY A 125 8.42 5.63 7.92
C GLY A 125 7.09 5.98 8.61
N GLY A 126 6.36 4.98 9.10
CA GLY A 126 4.98 5.11 9.55
C GLY A 126 4.73 4.62 10.97
N TRP A 127 3.63 3.87 11.13
CA TRP A 127 3.14 3.38 12.41
C TRP A 127 4.09 2.37 13.08
N THR A 128 4.27 2.55 14.39
CA THR A 128 4.71 1.51 15.33
C THR A 128 3.52 1.20 16.23
N ILE A 129 3.07 -0.06 16.28
CA ILE A 129 1.88 -0.45 17.03
C ILE A 129 2.30 -1.23 18.27
N THR A 130 1.90 -0.72 19.44
CA THR A 130 2.21 -1.33 20.73
C THR A 130 0.95 -1.77 21.46
N ASP A 131 1.09 -2.72 22.39
CA ASP A 131 0.03 -3.09 23.32
C ASP A 131 -0.23 -1.99 24.36
N HIS A 132 -1.21 -2.20 25.25
CA HIS A 132 -1.54 -1.25 26.31
C HIS A 132 -0.39 -0.99 27.31
N HIS A 133 0.62 -1.87 27.34
CA HIS A 133 1.80 -1.76 28.18
C HIS A 133 3.01 -1.15 27.46
N GLY A 134 2.86 -0.79 26.17
CA GLY A 134 3.94 -0.26 25.35
C GLY A 134 4.86 -1.32 24.76
N ASN A 135 4.53 -2.61 24.89
CA ASN A 135 5.31 -3.68 24.26
C ASN A 135 4.95 -3.80 22.77
N PRO A 136 5.90 -4.22 21.93
CA PRO A 136 5.60 -4.61 20.55
C PRO A 136 4.56 -5.74 20.51
N LEU A 137 3.66 -5.71 19.51
CA LEU A 137 2.74 -6.82 19.29
C LEU A 137 3.52 -8.06 18.81
N ALA A 138 3.17 -9.25 19.31
CA ALA A 138 3.88 -10.50 18.99
C ALA A 138 3.88 -10.82 17.47
N ASP A 139 2.81 -10.43 16.79
CA ASP A 139 2.70 -10.43 15.33
C ASP A 139 2.60 -8.98 14.85
N ASP A 140 3.63 -8.14 15.02
CA ASP A 140 3.57 -6.77 14.49
C ASP A 140 3.76 -6.73 12.96
N ALA A 141 3.59 -5.56 12.36
CA ALA A 141 4.10 -5.28 11.03
C ALA A 141 5.64 -5.31 11.03
N ILE A 142 6.21 -5.68 9.88
CA ILE A 142 7.66 -5.72 9.65
C ILE A 142 8.13 -4.28 9.40
N PRO A 143 8.95 -3.68 10.28
CA PRO A 143 9.46 -2.34 10.03
C PRO A 143 10.53 -2.39 8.93
N ALA A 144 10.42 -1.51 7.95
CA ALA A 144 11.40 -1.32 6.89
C ALA A 144 12.06 0.06 7.01
N SER A 145 13.37 0.10 6.76
CA SER A 145 14.14 1.35 6.85
C SER A 145 14.26 2.09 5.51
N THR A 146 14.07 1.39 4.40
CA THR A 146 14.17 1.94 3.03
C THR A 146 13.10 1.37 2.11
N PRO A 147 12.82 2.01 0.96
CA PRO A 147 11.98 1.43 -0.08
C PRO A 147 12.43 0.04 -0.55
N GLN A 148 13.74 -0.17 -0.71
CA GLN A 148 14.31 -1.45 -1.15
C GLN A 148 14.08 -2.55 -0.11
N ASP A 149 14.26 -2.23 1.17
CA ASP A 149 14.02 -3.13 2.28
C ASP A 149 12.53 -3.52 2.35
N ALA A 150 11.64 -2.53 2.22
CA ALA A 150 10.20 -2.76 2.22
C ALA A 150 9.74 -3.69 1.09
N VAL A 151 10.25 -3.46 -0.13
CA VAL A 151 9.93 -4.30 -1.29
C VAL A 151 10.53 -5.70 -1.15
N THR A 152 11.75 -5.82 -0.65
CA THR A 152 12.37 -7.13 -0.40
C THR A 152 11.55 -7.96 0.58
N HIS A 153 11.13 -7.37 1.70
CA HIS A 153 10.26 -8.02 2.67
C HIS A 153 8.91 -8.45 2.05
N ALA A 154 8.30 -7.60 1.23
CA ALA A 154 7.03 -7.93 0.57
C ALA A 154 7.17 -9.10 -0.42
N LEU A 155 8.29 -9.18 -1.16
CA LEU A 155 8.47 -10.16 -2.23
C LEU A 155 9.05 -11.49 -1.77
N ASN A 156 9.74 -11.55 -0.63
CA ASN A 156 10.32 -12.79 -0.08
C ASN A 156 9.27 -13.86 0.28
N HIS A 157 7.99 -13.50 0.25
CA HIS A 157 6.86 -14.41 0.51
C HIS A 157 6.12 -14.84 -0.77
N ARG A 158 6.72 -14.62 -1.95
CA ARG A 158 6.29 -15.24 -3.20
C ARG A 158 6.50 -16.76 -3.12
N SER A 159 5.41 -17.51 -2.99
CA SER A 159 5.38 -18.97 -3.14
C SER A 159 5.48 -19.40 -4.60
#